data_AF-A0A9W8P723-F1
#
_entry.id   AF-A0A9W8P723-F1
#
_cell.length_a   1.000
_cell.length_b   1.000
_cell.length_c   1.000
_cell.angle_alpha   90.00
_cell.angle_beta   90.00
_cell.angle_gamma   90.00
#
_symmetry.space_group_name_H-M   'P 1'
#
loop_
_entity.id
_entity.type
_entity.pdbx_description
1 polymer ?
#
loop_
_entity_poly.entity_id
_entity_poly.type
_entity_poly.pdbx_seq_one_letter_code
_entity_poly.pdbx_strand_id
1 'polypeptide(L)'
;MGSAYLSMSQTKIDSPPRASSFGSTMRLSIPFLSRSPTRSSNTGPRYHRLNDQEDSGRVEEAQDEHLETDNEIFTELSVTRILRALRRKVLVFFVVLILVILVVVVATRTRGNESEDDEDDGPVWDDDSEYIADDARLEKYQTPSDAAYCAPWLSTFNNDYHNSENSKSIPTRARVSFDIPPQSELIFFISRGQPTKGHFTMTSDRFTRIEKITVNVTAEYDDWRDLERTKVCFIDNDQERGIMIWAGDDVPSLSPTFDISVEIPWSRFQDLSTDFSAGSYTQNLGDFFDIWNPIGFGIVRLKGRNEAINSLGLFVESAFFRTTNAPVSASFFSNDAVHIRTTNAPIESMVWAIGSHEEAITEVSLRTNDASIRAALTMVSDFNVVKLNAALHTTNGELNITMPRMSVLGPEYTFALDASTSNAASDVYLSPDYAGTFDLQTKHKGKTHVQYKDASDPWGKGRKHVFEMEVDSERRKSGKVYWGNEVPKTMGAVRVKTTERDVWLYTSPD
;
A
#
# COMPACT_ATOMS: atom_id res chain seq x y z
N MET A 1 77.20 -9.06 -21.63
CA MET A 1 77.47 -7.63 -21.41
C MET A 1 76.18 -6.87 -21.65
N GLY A 2 75.72 -6.09 -20.66
CA GLY A 2 74.76 -4.99 -20.85
C GLY A 2 73.27 -5.30 -20.67
N SER A 3 72.84 -5.42 -19.40
CA SER A 3 71.45 -5.25 -18.96
C SER A 3 71.13 -3.74 -18.87
N ALA A 4 69.94 -3.30 -19.31
CA ALA A 4 69.46 -1.93 -19.12
C ALA A 4 67.93 -1.84 -18.93
N TYR A 5 67.56 -1.82 -17.65
CA TYR A 5 66.51 -1.09 -16.92
C TYR A 5 65.42 -0.24 -17.64
N LEU A 6 64.17 -0.59 -17.32
CA LEU A 6 63.09 0.22 -16.69
C LEU A 6 63.03 1.74 -16.93
N SER A 7 61.87 2.17 -17.43
CA SER A 7 61.18 3.39 -16.96
C SER A 7 59.66 3.19 -17.06
N MET A 8 59.01 2.96 -15.91
CA MET A 8 57.56 3.02 -15.73
C MET A 8 57.18 4.47 -15.44
N SER A 9 56.38 5.08 -16.31
CA SER A 9 55.71 6.36 -16.06
C SER A 9 54.43 6.09 -15.27
N GLN A 10 54.42 6.49 -13.99
CA GLN A 10 53.22 6.60 -13.18
C GLN A 10 52.44 7.84 -13.62
N THR A 11 51.30 7.64 -14.29
CA THR A 11 50.28 8.68 -14.41
C THR A 11 49.37 8.58 -13.19
N LYS A 12 49.52 9.58 -12.32
CA LYS A 12 48.67 9.86 -11.17
C LYS A 12 47.30 10.33 -11.70
N ILE A 13 46.28 9.48 -11.58
CA ILE A 13 44.89 9.88 -11.81
C ILE A 13 44.39 10.49 -10.50
N ASP A 14 44.39 11.81 -10.44
CA ASP A 14 43.75 12.56 -9.36
C ASP A 14 42.24 12.32 -9.42
N SER A 15 41.67 11.87 -8.29
CA SER A 15 40.23 11.69 -8.11
C SER A 15 39.53 13.06 -8.04
N PRO A 16 38.34 13.22 -8.65
CA PRO A 16 37.60 14.48 -8.55
C PRO A 16 37.06 14.69 -7.13
N PRO A 17 36.90 15.96 -6.69
CA PRO A 17 36.49 16.29 -5.34
C PRO A 17 35.02 15.94 -5.08
N ARG A 18 34.77 15.46 -3.86
CA ARG A 18 33.44 15.26 -3.25
C ARG A 18 32.58 16.50 -3.41
N ALA A 19 31.44 16.35 -4.08
CA ALA A 19 30.37 17.33 -4.08
C ALA A 19 29.81 17.46 -2.65
N SER A 20 29.88 18.67 -2.11
CA SER A 20 29.27 19.06 -0.85
C SER A 20 27.74 19.07 -0.99
N SER A 21 27.08 18.30 -0.14
CA SER A 21 25.64 18.28 0.06
C SER A 21 25.15 19.64 0.58
N PHE A 22 24.48 20.41 -0.27
CA PHE A 22 23.62 21.50 0.19
C PHE A 22 22.30 20.91 0.67
N GLY A 23 22.18 20.72 1.98
CA GLY A 23 20.89 20.49 2.64
C GLY A 23 20.05 21.77 2.58
N SER A 24 19.13 21.85 1.63
CA SER A 24 18.06 22.84 1.65
C SER A 24 16.84 22.22 2.31
N THR A 25 16.55 22.67 3.53
CA THR A 25 15.31 22.40 4.25
C THR A 25 14.16 23.06 3.49
N MET A 26 13.32 22.27 2.82
CA MET A 26 12.01 22.73 2.34
C MET A 26 11.12 23.00 3.56
N ARG A 27 11.01 24.27 3.95
CA ARG A 27 9.93 24.74 4.84
C ARG A 27 8.67 24.93 4.02
N LEU A 28 7.75 23.97 4.08
CA LEU A 28 6.36 24.15 3.65
C LEU A 28 5.72 25.25 4.53
N SER A 29 5.62 26.45 3.95
CA SER A 29 4.96 27.59 4.57
C SER A 29 3.52 27.59 4.07
N ILE A 30 2.58 27.09 4.88
CA ILE A 30 1.15 27.18 4.57
C ILE A 30 0.72 28.64 4.81
N PRO A 31 0.21 29.38 3.80
CA PRO A 31 -0.31 30.73 4.04
C PRO A 31 -1.63 30.64 4.79
N PHE A 32 -1.62 31.09 6.04
CA PHE A 32 -2.82 31.43 6.82
C PHE A 32 -3.52 32.63 6.14
N LEU A 33 -4.61 32.36 5.42
CA LEU A 33 -5.55 33.39 4.99
C LEU A 33 -6.43 33.79 6.18
N SER A 34 -6.00 34.84 6.87
CA SER A 34 -6.88 35.61 7.76
C SER A 34 -7.79 36.48 6.89
N ARG A 35 -9.10 36.18 6.90
CA ARG A 35 -10.14 37.06 6.36
C ARG A 35 -11.25 37.22 7.39
N SER A 36 -11.34 38.44 7.90
CA SER A 36 -12.39 38.96 8.77
C SER A 36 -13.77 38.92 8.09
N PRO A 37 -14.87 38.78 8.85
CA PRO A 37 -16.20 38.62 8.29
C PRO A 37 -16.82 39.98 7.93
N THR A 38 -17.16 40.18 6.66
CA THR A 38 -18.08 41.23 6.24
C THR A 38 -19.51 40.72 6.23
N ARG A 39 -20.28 41.34 7.12
CA ARG A 39 -21.73 41.26 7.29
C ARG A 39 -22.43 41.77 6.02
N SER A 40 -23.27 40.95 5.40
CA SER A 40 -24.16 41.36 4.31
C SER A 40 -25.50 40.64 4.43
N SER A 41 -26.50 41.41 4.84
CA SER A 41 -27.93 41.14 4.75
C SER A 41 -28.40 41.12 3.30
N ASN A 42 -29.23 40.14 2.89
CA ASN A 42 -30.61 40.36 2.43
C ASN A 42 -31.24 39.16 1.71
N THR A 43 -32.50 38.90 2.11
CA THR A 43 -33.69 38.51 1.33
C THR A 43 -33.67 37.28 0.40
N GLY A 44 -34.55 36.32 0.73
CA GLY A 44 -34.83 35.10 -0.05
C GLY A 44 -35.57 35.32 -1.39
N PRO A 45 -36.09 34.23 -1.99
CA PRO A 45 -37.49 33.88 -1.74
C PRO A 45 -37.81 32.38 -1.59
N ARG A 46 -39.00 32.16 -1.01
CA ARG A 46 -39.77 30.91 -0.87
C ARG A 46 -39.84 30.10 -2.17
N TYR A 47 -39.70 28.78 -2.04
CA TYR A 47 -40.25 27.82 -3.01
C TYR A 47 -41.23 26.85 -2.33
N HIS A 48 -42.25 26.51 -3.12
CA HIS A 48 -43.50 25.85 -2.76
C HIS A 48 -43.33 24.38 -2.36
N ARG A 49 -44.09 23.99 -1.33
CA ARG A 49 -44.44 22.62 -0.97
C ARG A 49 -45.51 22.13 -1.96
N LEU A 50 -45.26 21.03 -2.66
CA LEU A 50 -46.30 20.25 -3.34
C LEU A 50 -46.51 18.96 -2.54
N ASN A 51 -47.77 18.80 -2.12
CA ASN A 51 -48.38 17.53 -1.73
C ASN A 51 -48.68 16.75 -3.01
N ASP A 52 -48.59 15.42 -2.93
CA ASP A 52 -49.44 14.39 -3.57
C ASP A 52 -49.03 13.09 -2.85
N GLN A 53 -49.85 12.40 -2.03
CA GLN A 53 -51.18 11.79 -2.21
C GLN A 53 -51.14 10.44 -2.96
N GLU A 54 -51.60 9.40 -2.23
CA GLU A 54 -52.15 8.10 -2.65
C GLU A 54 -51.23 7.11 -3.40
N ASP A 55 -51.01 5.91 -2.84
CA ASP A 55 -51.86 4.78 -3.24
C ASP A 55 -51.82 3.63 -2.21
N SER A 56 -52.98 3.02 -2.04
CA SER A 56 -53.32 1.93 -1.13
C SER A 56 -53.31 0.60 -1.87
N GLY A 57 -52.66 -0.43 -1.32
CA GLY A 57 -52.68 -1.79 -1.84
C GLY A 57 -52.85 -2.81 -0.72
N ARG A 58 -54.08 -3.31 -0.58
CA ARG A 58 -54.61 -4.27 0.40
C ARG A 58 -54.66 -5.68 -0.21
N VAL A 59 -54.20 -6.69 0.53
CA VAL A 59 -54.46 -8.16 0.34
C VAL A 59 -54.27 -8.79 1.75
N GLU A 60 -55.28 -9.02 2.61
CA GLU A 60 -56.23 -10.17 2.72
C GLU A 60 -55.61 -11.52 2.30
N GLU A 61 -55.36 -12.50 3.18
CA GLU A 61 -56.29 -13.50 3.74
C GLU A 61 -55.48 -14.40 4.73
N ALA A 62 -55.97 -14.70 5.94
CA ALA A 62 -56.69 -15.95 6.33
C ALA A 62 -55.80 -17.23 6.22
N GLN A 63 -55.78 -18.23 7.12
CA GLN A 63 -56.85 -18.82 7.95
C GLN A 63 -56.25 -19.97 8.81
N ASP A 64 -56.93 -20.31 9.92
CA ASP A 64 -57.03 -21.64 10.58
C ASP A 64 -55.76 -22.32 11.17
N GLU A 65 -55.79 -23.11 12.25
CA GLU A 65 -56.87 -23.96 12.76
C GLU A 65 -56.70 -24.29 14.25
N HIS A 66 -57.85 -24.54 14.86
CA HIS A 66 -58.13 -24.92 16.25
C HIS A 66 -57.89 -26.43 16.42
N LEU A 67 -57.36 -26.90 17.56
CA LEU A 67 -57.58 -28.28 17.99
C LEU A 67 -57.56 -28.38 19.53
N GLU A 68 -58.69 -28.89 20.01
CA GLU A 68 -59.12 -29.07 21.39
C GLU A 68 -58.86 -30.51 21.84
N THR A 69 -59.05 -30.76 23.16
CA THR A 69 -59.36 -32.06 23.81
C THR A 69 -58.21 -33.08 23.91
N ASP A 70 -58.02 -33.88 24.97
CA ASP A 70 -58.84 -34.18 26.15
C ASP A 70 -57.99 -34.85 27.26
N ASN A 71 -58.54 -34.86 28.47
CA ASN A 71 -58.07 -35.54 29.67
C ASN A 71 -58.10 -37.08 29.53
N GLU A 72 -57.20 -37.81 30.21
CA GLU A 72 -57.61 -38.79 31.25
C GLU A 72 -56.44 -39.43 32.03
N ILE A 73 -56.61 -39.32 33.35
CA ILE A 73 -56.10 -40.08 34.50
C ILE A 73 -55.72 -41.54 34.18
N PHE A 74 -54.55 -42.03 34.62
CA PHE A 74 -54.40 -43.41 35.17
C PHE A 74 -53.07 -43.64 35.93
N THR A 75 -53.18 -44.08 37.19
CA THR A 75 -52.23 -44.86 38.02
C THR A 75 -50.96 -44.21 38.62
N GLU A 76 -51.15 -43.47 39.72
CA GLU A 76 -50.18 -43.42 40.81
C GLU A 76 -50.14 -44.78 41.54
N LEU A 77 -49.06 -45.56 41.39
CA LEU A 77 -48.47 -46.40 42.46
C LEU A 77 -47.22 -47.22 42.06
N SER A 78 -46.73 -47.16 40.81
CA SER A 78 -45.50 -47.88 40.41
C SER A 78 -44.25 -47.00 40.20
N VAL A 79 -44.40 -45.67 40.16
CA VAL A 79 -43.37 -44.73 39.69
C VAL A 79 -42.22 -44.53 40.70
N THR A 80 -42.47 -44.70 42.01
CA THR A 80 -41.47 -44.43 43.06
C THR A 80 -40.35 -45.48 43.14
N ARG A 81 -40.58 -46.72 42.67
CA ARG A 81 -39.53 -47.75 42.62
C ARG A 81 -38.65 -47.63 41.38
N ILE A 82 -39.24 -47.23 40.24
CA ILE A 82 -38.51 -47.00 38.98
C ILE A 82 -37.62 -45.75 39.10
N LEU A 83 -38.11 -44.66 39.70
CA LEU A 83 -37.34 -43.44 39.92
C LEU A 83 -36.10 -43.66 40.80
N ARG A 84 -36.16 -44.52 41.83
CA ARG A 84 -34.98 -44.80 42.68
C ARG A 84 -33.91 -45.61 41.95
N ALA A 85 -34.32 -46.54 41.10
CA ALA A 85 -33.39 -47.32 40.26
C ALA A 85 -32.74 -46.44 39.19
N LEU A 86 -33.52 -45.54 38.56
CA LEU A 86 -33.00 -44.57 37.58
C LEU A 86 -32.03 -43.59 38.24
N ARG A 87 -32.35 -43.07 39.43
CA ARG A 87 -31.51 -42.09 40.13
C ARG A 87 -30.13 -42.65 40.51
N ARG A 88 -30.03 -43.94 40.86
CA ARG A 88 -28.72 -44.60 41.09
C ARG A 88 -27.92 -44.76 39.81
N LYS A 89 -28.56 -45.14 38.69
CA LYS A 89 -27.86 -45.28 37.41
C LYS A 89 -27.37 -43.93 36.87
N VAL A 90 -28.18 -42.88 37.00
CA VAL A 90 -27.81 -41.51 36.61
C VAL A 90 -26.65 -41.00 37.47
N LEU A 91 -26.67 -41.25 38.79
CA LEU A 91 -25.59 -40.81 39.67
C LEU A 91 -24.27 -41.52 39.39
N VAL A 92 -24.30 -42.83 39.11
CA VAL A 92 -23.10 -43.58 38.68
C VAL A 92 -22.57 -43.06 37.35
N PHE A 93 -23.45 -42.77 36.39
CA PHE A 93 -23.05 -42.19 35.10
C PHE A 93 -22.35 -40.83 35.28
N PHE A 94 -22.91 -39.94 36.11
CA PHE A 94 -22.29 -38.64 36.41
C PHE A 94 -20.93 -38.76 37.10
N VAL A 95 -20.77 -39.69 38.04
CA VAL A 95 -19.47 -39.92 38.70
C VAL A 95 -18.42 -40.44 37.71
N VAL A 96 -18.80 -41.35 36.82
CA VAL A 96 -17.90 -41.85 35.77
C VAL A 96 -17.54 -40.73 34.79
N LEU A 97 -18.49 -39.89 34.38
CA LEU A 97 -18.25 -38.75 33.50
C LEU A 97 -17.27 -37.75 34.13
N ILE A 98 -17.45 -37.43 35.42
CA ILE A 98 -16.54 -36.53 36.16
C ILE A 98 -15.13 -37.13 36.25
N LEU A 99 -15.00 -38.44 36.49
CA LEU A 99 -13.71 -39.11 36.51
C LEU A 99 -13.03 -39.10 35.14
N VAL A 100 -13.78 -39.31 34.05
CA VAL A 100 -13.24 -39.20 32.67
C VAL A 100 -12.77 -37.79 32.38
N ILE A 101 -13.54 -36.75 32.75
CA ILE A 101 -13.15 -35.35 32.59
C ILE A 101 -11.88 -35.06 33.40
N LEU A 102 -11.79 -35.53 34.64
CA LEU A 102 -10.58 -35.37 35.48
C LEU A 102 -9.36 -36.06 34.87
N VAL A 103 -9.51 -37.27 34.33
CA VAL A 103 -8.42 -37.98 33.66
C VAL A 103 -7.97 -37.25 32.40
N VAL A 104 -8.91 -36.72 31.60
CA VAL A 104 -8.58 -35.90 30.42
C VAL A 104 -7.85 -34.63 30.84
N VAL A 105 -8.34 -33.90 31.85
CA VAL A 105 -7.71 -32.66 32.34
C VAL A 105 -6.32 -32.91 32.89
N VAL A 106 -6.12 -34.01 33.64
CA VAL A 106 -4.79 -34.37 34.17
C VAL A 106 -3.85 -34.82 33.06
N ALA A 107 -4.32 -35.62 32.10
CA ALA A 107 -3.52 -36.07 30.95
C ALA A 107 -3.13 -34.92 30.01
N THR A 108 -3.98 -33.89 29.87
CA THR A 108 -3.63 -32.67 29.12
C THR A 108 -2.63 -31.79 29.88
N ARG A 109 -2.61 -31.85 31.22
CA ARG A 109 -1.74 -30.99 32.03
C ARG A 109 -0.31 -31.52 32.18
N THR A 110 -0.09 -32.83 32.03
CA THR A 110 1.25 -33.45 32.15
C THR A 110 2.06 -33.44 30.86
N ARG A 111 1.53 -32.87 29.77
CA ARG A 111 2.20 -32.84 28.46
C ARG A 111 2.82 -31.48 28.08
N GLY A 112 2.70 -30.46 28.92
CA GLY A 112 3.18 -29.09 28.62
C GLY A 112 4.47 -28.71 29.34
N ASN A 113 5.54 -29.46 29.12
CA ASN A 113 6.88 -29.10 29.61
C ASN A 113 8.00 -29.41 28.59
N GLU A 114 7.63 -29.66 27.33
CA GLU A 114 8.57 -29.45 26.22
C GLU A 114 8.71 -27.94 26.07
N SER A 115 9.96 -27.48 26.02
CA SER A 115 10.31 -26.11 25.69
C SER A 115 9.53 -25.69 24.45
N GLU A 116 8.54 -24.82 24.64
CA GLU A 116 8.03 -23.91 23.63
C GLU A 116 9.25 -23.11 23.15
N ASP A 117 9.99 -23.69 22.20
CA ASP A 117 10.60 -22.89 21.17
C ASP A 117 9.39 -22.18 20.56
N ASP A 118 9.21 -20.91 20.94
CA ASP A 118 8.21 -20.00 20.40
C ASP A 118 8.33 -20.07 18.87
N GLU A 119 7.59 -21.00 18.25
CA GLU A 119 7.10 -20.85 16.89
C GLU A 119 6.26 -19.58 16.99
N ASP A 120 6.96 -18.45 16.81
CA ASP A 120 6.41 -17.12 16.62
C ASP A 120 5.44 -17.33 15.45
N ASP A 121 4.18 -17.62 15.78
CA ASP A 121 2.97 -17.46 14.97
C ASP A 121 2.85 -15.97 14.66
N GLY A 122 3.93 -15.42 14.09
CA GLY A 122 3.96 -14.15 13.45
C GLY A 122 2.85 -14.17 12.42
N PRO A 123 2.19 -13.03 12.19
CA PRO A 123 1.14 -12.96 11.20
C PRO A 123 1.62 -13.64 9.91
N VAL A 124 0.87 -14.66 9.49
CA VAL A 124 1.12 -15.46 8.29
C VAL A 124 0.92 -14.54 7.09
N TRP A 125 1.91 -13.69 6.83
CA TRP A 125 2.00 -12.92 5.61
C TRP A 125 2.66 -13.85 4.60
N ASP A 126 1.82 -14.66 3.93
CA ASP A 126 2.25 -15.67 2.96
C ASP A 126 3.37 -15.14 2.04
N ASP A 127 4.45 -15.91 1.96
CA ASP A 127 5.65 -15.58 1.17
C ASP A 127 5.35 -15.54 -0.35
N ASP A 128 4.12 -15.89 -0.76
CA ASP A 128 3.54 -15.77 -2.11
C ASP A 128 3.56 -14.33 -2.68
N SER A 129 4.02 -13.37 -1.87
CA SER A 129 4.32 -11.98 -2.18
C SER A 129 5.30 -11.72 -3.35
N GLU A 130 5.79 -12.74 -4.07
CA GLU A 130 6.64 -12.53 -5.25
C GLU A 130 5.83 -11.93 -6.42
N TYR A 131 4.54 -12.22 -6.51
CA TYR A 131 3.69 -11.86 -7.66
C TYR A 131 2.78 -10.64 -7.41
N ILE A 132 3.02 -9.84 -6.38
CA ILE A 132 2.09 -8.78 -5.93
C ILE A 132 1.66 -7.79 -7.02
N ALA A 133 2.58 -7.42 -7.92
CA ALA A 133 2.32 -6.45 -8.99
C ALA A 133 2.15 -7.13 -10.35
N ASP A 134 2.14 -8.46 -10.39
CA ASP A 134 1.98 -9.21 -11.63
C ASP A 134 0.48 -9.27 -11.95
N ASP A 135 0.14 -8.88 -13.18
CA ASP A 135 -1.23 -8.99 -13.69
C ASP A 135 -1.25 -10.11 -14.73
N ALA A 136 -1.75 -11.28 -14.33
CA ALA A 136 -1.78 -12.48 -15.16
C ALA A 136 -2.51 -12.25 -16.50
N ARG A 137 -3.43 -11.26 -16.57
CA ARG A 137 -4.12 -10.90 -17.82
C ARG A 137 -3.15 -10.37 -18.89
N LEU A 138 -2.00 -9.82 -18.48
CA LEU A 138 -0.98 -9.25 -19.38
C LEU A 138 -0.03 -10.31 -19.97
N GLU A 139 -0.05 -11.55 -19.46
CA GLU A 139 0.83 -12.62 -19.94
C GLU A 139 0.50 -13.06 -21.37
N LYS A 140 -0.74 -12.86 -21.83
CA LYS A 140 -1.16 -13.19 -23.19
C LYS A 140 -0.65 -12.22 -24.26
N TYR A 141 -0.18 -11.04 -23.87
CA TYR A 141 0.32 -10.00 -24.79
C TYR A 141 1.84 -10.04 -24.86
N GLN A 142 2.39 -10.85 -25.77
CA GLN A 142 3.83 -11.06 -25.89
C GLN A 142 4.40 -10.50 -27.19
N THR A 143 3.60 -10.48 -28.24
CA THR A 143 4.03 -10.20 -29.60
C THR A 143 3.08 -9.23 -30.29
N PRO A 144 3.53 -8.51 -31.34
CA PRO A 144 2.68 -7.58 -32.09
C PRO A 144 1.44 -8.24 -32.73
N SER A 145 1.46 -9.56 -32.98
CA SER A 145 0.28 -10.28 -33.48
C SER A 145 -0.85 -10.40 -32.46
N ASP A 146 -0.56 -10.17 -31.17
CA ASP A 146 -1.55 -10.18 -30.10
C ASP A 146 -2.29 -8.83 -29.99
N ALA A 147 -1.86 -7.83 -30.76
CA ALA A 147 -2.46 -6.50 -30.76
C ALA A 147 -3.48 -6.31 -31.89
N ALA A 148 -4.47 -5.46 -31.64
CA ALA A 148 -5.47 -5.09 -32.63
C ALA A 148 -4.86 -4.26 -33.77
N TYR A 149 -3.97 -3.33 -33.43
CA TYR A 149 -3.35 -2.42 -34.39
C TYR A 149 -1.96 -1.98 -33.94
N CYS A 150 -0.99 -1.95 -34.85
CA CYS A 150 0.32 -1.33 -34.63
C CYS A 150 0.47 -0.12 -35.54
N ALA A 151 0.70 1.05 -34.94
CA ALA A 151 0.79 2.28 -35.69
C ALA A 151 2.15 2.40 -36.40
N PRO A 152 2.18 2.88 -37.66
CA PRO A 152 3.43 3.26 -38.29
C PRO A 152 3.96 4.54 -37.62
N TRP A 153 5.27 4.64 -37.51
CA TRP A 153 5.94 5.84 -37.03
C TRP A 153 5.74 7.00 -38.02
N LEU A 154 5.13 8.09 -37.58
CA LEU A 154 5.08 9.32 -38.34
C LEU A 154 6.37 10.10 -38.07
N SER A 155 7.29 10.10 -39.03
CA SER A 155 8.51 10.90 -38.94
C SER A 155 8.19 12.38 -39.22
N THR A 156 8.48 13.23 -38.25
CA THR A 156 8.51 14.68 -38.50
C THR A 156 9.87 15.02 -39.07
N PHE A 157 10.04 14.91 -40.39
CA PHE A 157 11.25 15.39 -41.05
C PHE A 157 11.28 16.92 -40.95
N ASN A 158 12.12 17.45 -40.06
CA ASN A 158 12.49 18.87 -40.11
C ASN A 158 13.40 19.06 -41.33
N ASN A 159 12.83 19.55 -42.43
CA ASN A 159 13.56 19.83 -43.67
C ASN A 159 14.59 20.99 -43.56
N ASP A 160 14.84 21.54 -42.38
CA ASP A 160 15.76 22.67 -42.15
C ASP A 160 17.25 22.28 -42.08
N TYR A 161 17.61 21.06 -42.50
CA TYR A 161 18.96 20.50 -42.35
C TYR A 161 19.95 20.86 -43.49
N HIS A 162 20.02 22.14 -43.88
CA HIS A 162 21.05 22.61 -44.80
C HIS A 162 21.95 23.67 -44.14
N ASN A 163 23.24 23.33 -43.95
CA ASN A 163 24.40 24.19 -43.65
C ASN A 163 24.85 24.42 -42.19
N SER A 164 25.09 23.37 -41.40
CA SER A 164 25.97 23.51 -40.21
C SER A 164 26.92 22.32 -40.03
N GLU A 165 28.18 22.52 -40.44
CA GLU A 165 29.30 21.56 -40.35
C GLU A 165 29.76 21.26 -38.90
N ASN A 166 29.11 21.83 -37.88
CA ASN A 166 29.40 21.57 -36.46
C ASN A 166 28.16 21.16 -35.65
N SER A 167 27.08 20.72 -36.30
CA SER A 167 25.85 20.36 -35.61
C SER A 167 25.96 18.98 -34.93
N LYS A 168 26.04 19.00 -33.59
CA LYS A 168 25.68 17.85 -32.75
C LYS A 168 24.36 17.30 -33.26
N SER A 169 24.32 16.03 -33.67
CA SER A 169 23.11 15.41 -34.23
C SER A 169 21.96 15.61 -33.26
N ILE A 170 20.96 16.38 -33.68
CA ILE A 170 19.73 16.53 -32.91
C ILE A 170 18.99 15.19 -33.06
N PRO A 171 18.63 14.51 -31.95
CA PRO A 171 17.95 13.24 -32.04
C PRO A 171 16.66 13.39 -32.84
N THR A 172 16.42 12.46 -33.75
CA THR A 172 15.19 12.49 -34.56
C THR A 172 14.04 11.96 -33.71
N ARG A 173 12.83 12.48 -33.94
CA ARG A 173 11.63 12.13 -33.18
C ARG A 173 10.56 11.57 -34.11
N ALA A 174 9.95 10.47 -33.69
CA ALA A 174 8.72 9.94 -34.28
C ALA A 174 7.61 9.92 -33.24
N ARG A 175 6.37 10.15 -33.67
CA ARG A 175 5.22 10.27 -32.77
C ARG A 175 4.04 9.44 -33.23
N VAL A 176 3.30 8.94 -32.26
CA VAL A 176 1.99 8.31 -32.44
C VAL A 176 1.09 8.69 -31.27
N SER A 177 -0.21 8.78 -31.53
CA SER A 177 -1.23 9.04 -30.52
C SER A 177 -2.34 8.00 -30.61
N PHE A 178 -2.89 7.63 -29.45
CA PHE A 178 -4.01 6.71 -29.30
C PHE A 178 -5.04 7.29 -28.35
N ASP A 179 -6.29 6.88 -28.54
CA ASP A 179 -7.39 7.23 -27.67
C ASP A 179 -7.92 5.95 -27.02
N ILE A 180 -7.97 5.92 -25.69
CA ILE A 180 -8.53 4.80 -24.93
C ILE A 180 -9.84 5.26 -24.27
N PRO A 181 -10.95 4.53 -24.46
CA PRO A 181 -12.19 4.80 -23.74
C PRO A 181 -12.01 4.63 -22.21
N PRO A 182 -12.46 5.60 -21.39
CA PRO A 182 -12.24 5.58 -19.94
C PRO A 182 -12.99 4.45 -19.22
N GLN A 183 -14.04 3.89 -19.83
CA GLN A 183 -14.86 2.81 -19.29
C GLN A 183 -14.25 1.40 -19.46
N SER A 184 -12.96 1.30 -19.75
CA SER A 184 -12.28 0.01 -19.86
C SER A 184 -12.04 -0.56 -18.46
N GLU A 185 -12.29 -1.85 -18.25
CA GLU A 185 -12.10 -2.49 -16.94
C GLU A 185 -10.62 -2.53 -16.56
N LEU A 186 -9.74 -2.71 -17.54
CA LEU A 186 -8.30 -2.62 -17.39
C LEU A 186 -7.71 -1.66 -18.43
N ILE A 187 -6.97 -0.67 -17.95
CA ILE A 187 -6.08 0.17 -18.75
C ILE A 187 -4.65 -0.29 -18.48
N PHE A 188 -3.87 -0.60 -19.52
CA PHE A 188 -2.52 -1.09 -19.30
C PHE A 188 -1.46 -0.58 -20.27
N PHE A 189 -0.21 -0.60 -19.80
CA PHE A 189 0.96 -0.20 -20.57
C PHE A 189 2.09 -1.20 -20.37
N ILE A 190 2.56 -1.83 -21.45
CA ILE A 190 3.58 -2.89 -21.36
C ILE A 190 4.74 -2.64 -22.31
N SER A 191 5.92 -3.12 -21.92
CA SER A 191 7.07 -3.28 -22.83
C SER A 191 7.41 -4.76 -23.00
N ARG A 192 7.66 -5.17 -24.25
CA ARG A 192 7.96 -6.56 -24.66
C ARG A 192 9.13 -6.61 -25.63
N GLY A 193 9.80 -7.76 -25.67
CA GLY A 193 10.97 -8.00 -26.52
C GLY A 193 12.27 -7.51 -25.87
N GLN A 194 13.14 -6.88 -26.65
CA GLN A 194 14.44 -6.38 -26.14
C GLN A 194 14.26 -5.23 -25.14
N PRO A 195 15.22 -5.04 -24.22
CA PRO A 195 15.17 -3.95 -23.27
C PRO A 195 15.11 -2.57 -23.94
N THR A 196 13.97 -1.91 -23.74
CA THR A 196 13.75 -0.52 -24.11
C THR A 196 13.94 0.40 -22.90
N LYS A 197 14.11 1.69 -23.14
CA LYS A 197 14.22 2.70 -22.08
C LYS A 197 13.30 3.88 -22.34
N GLY A 198 12.90 4.59 -21.30
CA GLY A 198 11.99 5.71 -21.48
C GLY A 198 11.42 6.35 -20.22
N HIS A 199 10.42 7.18 -20.44
CA HIS A 199 9.62 7.82 -19.41
C HIS A 199 8.14 7.53 -19.66
N PHE A 200 7.44 7.06 -18.64
CA PHE A 200 6.00 6.96 -18.59
C PHE A 200 5.50 8.06 -17.67
N THR A 201 4.67 8.96 -18.18
CA THR A 201 4.10 10.06 -17.41
C THR A 201 2.58 10.04 -17.57
N MET A 202 1.86 9.90 -16.46
CA MET A 202 0.41 9.97 -16.43
C MET A 202 -0.03 11.21 -15.68
N THR A 203 -0.81 12.05 -16.34
CA THR A 203 -1.31 13.32 -15.80
C THR A 203 -2.80 13.46 -16.04
N SER A 204 -3.43 14.37 -15.33
CA SER A 204 -4.79 14.82 -15.63
C SER A 204 -4.85 16.33 -15.65
N ASP A 205 -5.56 16.91 -16.61
CA ASP A 205 -5.87 18.34 -16.64
C ASP A 205 -7.27 18.59 -16.09
N ARG A 206 -7.32 19.27 -14.93
CA ARG A 206 -8.57 19.66 -14.26
C ARG A 206 -9.41 20.67 -15.02
N PHE A 207 -8.79 21.41 -15.93
CA PHE A 207 -9.47 22.47 -16.67
C PHE A 207 -10.01 21.98 -18.01
N THR A 208 -9.45 20.88 -18.51
CA THR A 208 -9.86 20.32 -19.80
C THR A 208 -10.84 19.18 -19.57
N ARG A 209 -12.05 19.34 -20.10
CA ARG A 209 -13.03 18.24 -20.17
C ARG A 209 -12.60 17.30 -21.28
N ILE A 210 -11.77 16.34 -20.91
CA ILE A 210 -11.39 15.26 -21.81
C ILE A 210 -12.40 14.14 -21.61
N GLU A 211 -12.88 13.55 -22.70
CA GLU A 211 -13.85 12.44 -22.65
C GLU A 211 -13.17 11.07 -22.83
N LYS A 212 -11.89 11.09 -23.18
CA LYS A 212 -11.08 9.94 -23.56
C LYS A 212 -9.71 10.01 -22.89
N ILE A 213 -9.08 8.87 -22.68
CA ILE A 213 -7.69 8.83 -22.25
C ILE A 213 -6.84 9.03 -23.51
N THR A 214 -6.05 10.09 -23.55
CA THR A 214 -5.15 10.36 -24.69
C THR A 214 -3.77 9.83 -24.36
N VAL A 215 -3.24 8.94 -25.20
CA VAL A 215 -1.88 8.40 -25.05
C VAL A 215 -1.03 8.89 -26.19
N ASN A 216 0.01 9.65 -25.90
CA ASN A 216 1.02 10.11 -26.86
C ASN A 216 2.32 9.36 -26.61
N VAL A 217 2.84 8.68 -27.63
CA VAL A 217 4.14 8.01 -27.57
C VAL A 217 5.09 8.70 -28.53
N THR A 218 6.19 9.22 -28.00
CA THR A 218 7.29 9.79 -28.78
C THR A 218 8.49 8.86 -28.68
N ALA A 219 9.05 8.45 -29.81
CA ALA A 219 10.33 7.74 -29.86
C ALA A 219 11.43 8.70 -30.30
N GLU A 220 12.49 8.80 -29.50
CA GLU A 220 13.73 9.47 -29.85
C GLU A 220 14.76 8.43 -30.33
N TYR A 221 15.36 8.69 -31.49
CA TYR A 221 16.27 7.74 -32.12
C TYR A 221 17.39 8.46 -32.89
N ASP A 222 18.54 7.80 -32.98
CA ASP A 222 19.68 8.25 -33.76
C ASP A 222 19.68 7.66 -35.17
N ASP A 223 19.26 6.40 -35.32
CA ASP A 223 19.16 5.67 -36.60
C ASP A 223 17.72 5.21 -36.85
N TRP A 224 17.18 5.55 -38.02
CA TRP A 224 15.82 5.15 -38.42
C TRP A 224 15.65 3.63 -38.47
N ARG A 225 16.74 2.88 -38.71
CA ARG A 225 16.72 1.41 -38.73
C ARG A 225 16.43 0.81 -37.37
N ASP A 226 16.83 1.48 -36.29
CA ASP A 226 16.52 1.05 -34.93
C ASP A 226 15.04 1.31 -34.62
N LEU A 227 14.51 2.45 -35.08
CA LEU A 227 13.08 2.77 -34.97
C LEU A 227 12.21 1.76 -35.72
N GLU A 228 12.58 1.34 -36.93
CA GLU A 228 11.83 0.36 -37.73
C GLU A 228 11.69 -1.01 -37.07
N ARG A 229 12.61 -1.35 -36.16
CA ARG A 229 12.58 -2.59 -35.38
C ARG A 229 11.73 -2.49 -34.12
N THR A 230 11.14 -1.32 -33.88
CA THR A 230 10.25 -1.07 -32.76
C THR A 230 8.84 -0.80 -33.25
N LYS A 231 7.85 -1.21 -32.47
CA LYS A 231 6.44 -1.00 -32.75
C LYS A 231 5.74 -0.47 -31.51
N VAL A 232 4.76 0.38 -31.73
CA VAL A 232 3.79 0.76 -30.70
C VAL A 232 2.44 0.27 -31.16
N CYS A 233 1.87 -0.63 -30.36
CA CYS A 233 0.65 -1.32 -30.69
C CYS A 233 -0.45 -0.98 -29.68
N PHE A 234 -1.64 -0.71 -30.21
CA PHE A 234 -2.87 -0.60 -29.46
C PHE A 234 -3.50 -1.98 -29.34
N ILE A 235 -3.81 -2.36 -28.11
CA ILE A 235 -4.52 -3.59 -27.78
C ILE A 235 -5.95 -3.18 -27.42
N ASP A 236 -6.91 -3.75 -28.13
CA ASP A 236 -8.33 -3.52 -27.95
C ASP A 236 -9.03 -4.86 -27.76
N ASN A 237 -9.32 -5.18 -26.50
CA ASN A 237 -10.18 -6.27 -26.10
C ASN A 237 -11.38 -5.65 -25.37
N ASP A 238 -12.55 -6.30 -25.42
CA ASP A 238 -13.83 -5.70 -25.02
C ASP A 238 -13.78 -5.00 -23.65
N GLN A 239 -13.03 -5.58 -22.70
CA GLN A 239 -12.85 -5.08 -21.33
C GLN A 239 -11.43 -4.57 -21.03
N GLU A 240 -10.44 -4.89 -21.85
CA GLU A 240 -9.03 -4.60 -21.59
C GLU A 240 -8.43 -3.80 -22.74
N ARG A 241 -7.90 -2.62 -22.45
CA ARG A 241 -7.30 -1.77 -23.48
C ARG A 241 -5.97 -1.23 -23.02
N GLY A 242 -5.02 -1.16 -23.94
CA GLY A 242 -3.68 -0.75 -23.55
C GLY A 242 -2.75 -0.49 -24.70
N ILE A 243 -1.55 -0.03 -24.34
CA ILE A 243 -0.47 0.23 -25.28
C ILE A 243 0.68 -0.72 -24.98
N MET A 244 1.16 -1.38 -26.02
CA MET A 244 2.36 -2.21 -25.99
C MET A 244 3.45 -1.55 -26.80
N ILE A 245 4.61 -1.35 -26.17
CA ILE A 245 5.87 -1.08 -26.86
C ILE A 245 6.56 -2.41 -27.09
N TRP A 246 6.90 -2.69 -28.34
CA TRP A 246 7.60 -3.91 -28.71
C TRP A 246 8.91 -3.56 -29.41
N ALA A 247 9.99 -4.23 -29.02
CA ALA A 247 11.30 -4.13 -29.67
C ALA A 247 11.79 -5.52 -30.09
N GLY A 248 12.10 -5.71 -31.37
CA GLY A 248 12.56 -7.00 -31.90
C GLY A 248 13.91 -7.45 -31.35
N ASP A 249 14.22 -8.75 -31.50
CA ASP A 249 15.40 -9.40 -30.91
C ASP A 249 16.76 -8.88 -31.42
N ASP A 250 16.78 -8.28 -32.61
CA ASP A 250 18.00 -7.81 -33.26
C ASP A 250 18.31 -6.32 -33.03
N VAL A 251 17.65 -5.65 -32.08
CA VAL A 251 17.91 -4.21 -31.84
C VAL A 251 19.30 -4.04 -31.18
N PRO A 252 20.22 -3.26 -31.79
CA PRO A 252 21.52 -2.96 -31.18
C PRO A 252 21.36 -2.29 -29.82
N SER A 253 22.44 -2.22 -29.04
CA SER A 253 22.46 -1.61 -27.69
C SER A 253 22.02 -0.14 -27.63
N LEU A 254 21.88 0.55 -28.77
CA LEU A 254 21.39 1.91 -28.91
C LEU A 254 19.89 1.91 -29.25
N SER A 255 19.07 1.36 -28.35
CA SER A 255 17.62 1.33 -28.54
C SER A 255 16.99 2.74 -28.47
N PRO A 256 15.93 3.00 -29.26
CA PRO A 256 15.15 4.23 -29.14
C PRO A 256 14.70 4.48 -27.70
N THR A 257 14.63 5.76 -27.32
CA THR A 257 14.08 6.17 -26.03
C THR A 257 12.62 6.54 -26.20
N PHE A 258 11.74 6.04 -25.33
CA PHE A 258 10.29 6.24 -25.46
C PHE A 258 9.77 7.18 -24.38
N ASP A 259 9.12 8.26 -24.79
CA ASP A 259 8.34 9.12 -23.90
C ASP A 259 6.85 8.84 -24.11
N ILE A 260 6.23 8.20 -23.11
CA ILE A 260 4.81 7.87 -23.05
C ILE A 260 4.13 8.90 -22.17
N SER A 261 3.27 9.74 -22.74
CA SER A 261 2.46 10.71 -22.02
C SER A 261 0.99 10.28 -22.09
N VAL A 262 0.40 10.05 -20.93
CA VAL A 262 -0.99 9.64 -20.76
C VAL A 262 -1.75 10.76 -20.08
N GLU A 263 -2.78 11.26 -20.74
CA GLU A 263 -3.69 12.26 -20.21
C GLU A 263 -5.05 11.61 -19.93
N ILE A 264 -5.43 11.54 -18.65
CA ILE A 264 -6.67 10.88 -18.23
C ILE A 264 -7.74 11.91 -17.85
N PRO A 265 -9.03 11.61 -18.11
CA PRO A 265 -10.13 12.45 -17.68
C PRO A 265 -10.37 12.35 -16.16
N TRP A 266 -11.13 13.30 -15.62
CA TRP A 266 -11.56 13.32 -14.22
C TRP A 266 -12.69 12.31 -13.97
N SER A 267 -12.33 11.03 -13.95
CA SER A 267 -13.25 9.90 -13.72
C SER A 267 -12.69 8.90 -12.70
N ARG A 268 -13.48 7.88 -12.39
CA ARG A 268 -13.01 6.70 -11.68
C ARG A 268 -12.61 5.64 -12.70
N PHE A 269 -11.48 4.98 -12.44
CA PHE A 269 -10.97 3.88 -13.23
C PHE A 269 -11.01 2.61 -12.37
N GLN A 270 -11.27 1.47 -12.99
CA GLN A 270 -11.28 0.21 -12.26
C GLN A 270 -9.83 -0.25 -12.05
N ASP A 271 -9.14 -0.68 -13.10
CA ASP A 271 -7.75 -1.13 -13.00
C ASP A 271 -6.80 -0.34 -13.90
N LEU A 272 -5.62 -0.04 -13.36
CA LEU A 272 -4.45 0.45 -14.08
C LEU A 272 -3.29 -0.51 -13.87
N SER A 273 -2.66 -0.97 -14.94
CA SER A 273 -1.46 -1.82 -14.85
C SER A 273 -0.32 -1.34 -15.75
N THR A 274 0.92 -1.43 -15.26
CA THR A 274 2.11 -1.31 -16.09
C THR A 274 3.01 -2.53 -15.93
N ASP A 275 3.59 -2.99 -17.03
CA ASP A 275 4.67 -3.98 -17.02
C ASP A 275 5.83 -3.55 -17.91
N PHE A 276 6.74 -2.80 -17.28
CA PHE A 276 7.98 -2.36 -17.88
C PHE A 276 9.19 -3.19 -17.39
N SER A 277 8.96 -4.42 -16.92
CA SER A 277 10.03 -5.28 -16.39
C SER A 277 11.08 -5.68 -17.43
N ALA A 278 10.70 -5.72 -18.71
CA ALA A 278 11.62 -5.98 -19.82
C ALA A 278 12.58 -4.79 -20.07
N GLY A 279 12.22 -3.58 -19.64
CA GLY A 279 12.95 -2.34 -19.93
C GLY A 279 13.32 -1.50 -18.70
N SER A 280 13.65 -0.24 -18.97
CA SER A 280 14.05 0.79 -17.99
C SER A 280 13.18 2.03 -18.19
N TYR A 281 12.06 2.10 -17.50
CA TYR A 281 11.10 3.20 -17.61
C TYR A 281 10.92 3.93 -16.29
N THR A 282 11.24 5.23 -16.26
CA THR A 282 10.81 6.08 -15.13
C THR A 282 9.31 6.25 -15.22
N GLN A 283 8.58 5.95 -14.15
CA GLN A 283 7.13 6.05 -14.10
C GLN A 283 6.74 7.20 -13.19
N ASN A 284 6.13 8.24 -13.75
CA ASN A 284 5.67 9.42 -13.04
C ASN A 284 4.14 9.48 -13.10
N LEU A 285 3.50 9.28 -11.96
CA LEU A 285 2.07 9.45 -11.78
C LEU A 285 1.85 10.82 -11.13
N GLY A 286 1.04 11.65 -11.79
CA GLY A 286 0.70 12.99 -11.33
C GLY A 286 -0.03 13.02 -9.99
N ASP A 287 -0.43 14.22 -9.59
CA ASP A 287 -1.28 14.40 -8.42
C ASP A 287 -2.75 14.19 -8.83
N PHE A 288 -3.32 13.08 -8.37
CA PHE A 288 -4.71 12.70 -8.61
C PHE A 288 -5.60 12.96 -7.39
N PHE A 289 -5.03 13.53 -6.33
CA PHE A 289 -5.76 13.90 -5.14
C PHE A 289 -6.44 15.26 -5.33
N ASP A 290 -7.76 15.26 -5.22
CA ASP A 290 -8.57 16.46 -5.04
C ASP A 290 -9.57 16.20 -3.92
N ILE A 291 -9.66 17.12 -2.97
CA ILE A 291 -10.57 17.03 -1.82
C ILE A 291 -12.03 16.94 -2.27
N TRP A 292 -12.37 17.54 -3.41
CA TRP A 292 -13.74 17.67 -3.90
C TRP A 292 -14.10 16.61 -4.93
N ASN A 293 -13.14 16.18 -5.76
CA ASN A 293 -13.41 15.23 -6.84
C ASN A 293 -12.16 14.41 -7.20
N PRO A 294 -11.72 13.48 -6.34
CA PRO A 294 -10.48 12.73 -6.58
C PRO A 294 -10.63 11.82 -7.79
N ILE A 295 -9.56 11.70 -8.58
CA ILE A 295 -9.44 10.65 -9.60
C ILE A 295 -9.09 9.36 -8.88
N GLY A 296 -10.09 8.48 -8.79
CA GLY A 296 -9.97 7.22 -8.08
C GLY A 296 -9.62 6.06 -9.00
N PHE A 297 -8.80 5.15 -8.51
CA PHE A 297 -8.57 3.84 -9.12
C PHE A 297 -9.08 2.75 -8.18
N GLY A 298 -9.64 1.67 -8.70
CA GLY A 298 -9.81 0.44 -7.92
C GLY A 298 -8.43 -0.12 -7.60
N ILE A 299 -7.77 -0.68 -8.62
CA ILE A 299 -6.46 -1.30 -8.44
C ILE A 299 -5.39 -0.65 -9.33
N VAL A 300 -4.23 -0.33 -8.74
CA VAL A 300 -3.05 0.14 -9.48
C VAL A 300 -1.91 -0.86 -9.32
N ARG A 301 -1.42 -1.43 -10.42
CA ARG A 301 -0.26 -2.33 -10.45
C ARG A 301 0.86 -1.71 -11.27
N LEU A 302 1.98 -1.35 -10.65
CA LEU A 302 3.12 -0.78 -11.38
C LEU A 302 4.33 -1.70 -11.26
N LYS A 303 4.81 -2.20 -12.39
CA LYS A 303 5.99 -3.07 -12.44
C LYS A 303 7.10 -2.42 -13.26
N GLY A 304 8.27 -2.29 -12.65
CA GLY A 304 9.49 -1.76 -13.26
C GLY A 304 10.72 -2.59 -12.89
N ARG A 305 11.90 -2.14 -13.32
CA ARG A 305 13.16 -2.84 -13.04
C ARG A 305 14.27 -1.93 -12.53
N ASN A 306 14.67 -0.93 -13.31
CA ASN A 306 15.88 -0.13 -13.05
C ASN A 306 15.63 1.38 -12.95
N GLU A 307 14.41 1.84 -13.17
CA GLU A 307 14.05 3.26 -13.18
C GLU A 307 12.92 3.55 -12.20
N ALA A 308 12.92 4.77 -11.67
CA ALA A 308 12.14 5.14 -10.50
C ALA A 308 10.62 5.09 -10.76
N ILE A 309 9.85 4.79 -9.72
CA ILE A 309 8.40 4.96 -9.69
C ILE A 309 8.08 6.12 -8.74
N ASN A 310 7.52 7.19 -9.29
CA ASN A 310 7.15 8.39 -8.57
C ASN A 310 5.64 8.61 -8.64
N SER A 311 5.01 8.89 -7.50
CA SER A 311 3.60 9.25 -7.42
C SER A 311 3.39 10.38 -6.42
N LEU A 312 2.79 11.49 -6.87
CA LEU A 312 2.57 12.66 -6.02
C LEU A 312 1.37 12.49 -5.07
N GLY A 313 0.30 11.82 -5.54
CA GLY A 313 -0.90 11.56 -4.76
C GLY A 313 -1.87 10.67 -5.53
N LEU A 314 -2.10 9.47 -5.05
CA LEU A 314 -2.98 8.48 -5.69
C LEU A 314 -4.15 8.14 -4.77
N PHE A 315 -5.39 8.36 -5.24
CA PHE A 315 -6.58 7.84 -4.58
C PHE A 315 -6.91 6.47 -5.17
N VAL A 316 -6.74 5.42 -4.37
CA VAL A 316 -6.81 4.02 -4.84
C VAL A 316 -7.59 3.16 -3.86
N GLU A 317 -8.17 2.05 -4.28
CA GLU A 317 -8.55 1.02 -3.32
C GLU A 317 -7.32 0.22 -2.92
N SER A 318 -6.65 -0.38 -3.91
CA SER A 318 -5.44 -1.18 -3.73
C SER A 318 -4.30 -0.73 -4.66
N ALA A 319 -3.06 -0.71 -4.17
CA ALA A 319 -1.86 -0.39 -4.95
C ALA A 319 -0.76 -1.44 -4.76
N PHE A 320 -0.18 -1.92 -5.85
CA PHE A 320 0.86 -2.95 -5.89
C PHE A 320 2.03 -2.51 -6.76
N PHE A 321 3.11 -2.05 -6.14
CA PHE A 321 4.29 -1.53 -6.85
C PHE A 321 5.46 -2.49 -6.69
N ARG A 322 6.10 -2.84 -7.80
CA ARG A 322 7.27 -3.72 -7.82
C ARG A 322 8.38 -3.17 -8.69
N THR A 323 9.59 -3.18 -8.16
CA THR A 323 10.82 -2.88 -8.92
C THR A 323 12.00 -3.69 -8.38
N THR A 324 13.09 -3.80 -9.14
CA THR A 324 14.28 -4.54 -8.69
C THR A 324 15.30 -3.58 -8.08
N ASN A 325 15.72 -2.57 -8.85
CA ASN A 325 16.88 -1.72 -8.56
C ASN A 325 16.54 -0.23 -8.50
N ALA A 326 15.27 0.13 -8.55
CA ALA A 326 14.86 1.52 -8.63
C ALA A 326 14.08 1.99 -7.40
N PRO A 327 14.23 3.25 -6.99
CA PRO A 327 13.50 3.77 -5.85
C PRO A 327 12.01 3.87 -6.15
N VAL A 328 11.21 3.77 -5.11
CA VAL A 328 9.77 4.08 -5.15
C VAL A 328 9.51 5.25 -4.22
N SER A 329 8.97 6.35 -4.75
CA SER A 329 8.54 7.52 -3.99
C SER A 329 7.07 7.78 -4.26
N ALA A 330 6.19 7.55 -3.29
CA ALA A 330 4.75 7.58 -3.56
C ALA A 330 3.91 8.06 -2.37
N SER A 331 2.79 8.74 -2.66
CA SER A 331 1.78 9.10 -1.67
C SER A 331 0.43 8.47 -2.04
N PHE A 332 -0.18 7.76 -1.09
CA PHE A 332 -1.41 7.00 -1.30
C PHE A 332 -2.52 7.45 -0.35
N PHE A 333 -3.73 7.49 -0.88
CA PHE A 333 -4.99 7.54 -0.14
C PHE A 333 -5.71 6.24 -0.47
N SER A 334 -5.58 5.26 0.41
CA SER A 334 -6.04 3.88 0.17
C SER A 334 -7.01 3.44 1.25
N ASN A 335 -8.05 2.72 0.85
CA ASN A 335 -9.02 2.14 1.77
C ASN A 335 -8.91 0.62 1.95
N ASP A 336 -8.02 -0.04 1.20
CA ASP A 336 -7.85 -1.50 1.22
C ASP A 336 -6.37 -1.90 1.36
N ALA A 337 -5.54 -1.76 0.33
CA ALA A 337 -4.17 -2.31 0.40
C ALA A 337 -3.09 -1.45 -0.30
N VAL A 338 -1.91 -1.34 0.30
CA VAL A 338 -0.72 -0.72 -0.31
C VAL A 338 0.49 -1.62 -0.13
N HIS A 339 0.93 -2.25 -1.22
CA HIS A 339 2.06 -3.16 -1.25
C HIS A 339 3.16 -2.60 -2.15
N ILE A 340 4.33 -2.34 -1.59
CA ILE A 340 5.50 -1.86 -2.32
C ILE A 340 6.66 -2.81 -2.07
N ARG A 341 7.22 -3.34 -3.16
CA ARG A 341 8.39 -4.21 -3.11
C ARG A 341 9.50 -3.71 -4.01
N THR A 342 10.69 -3.58 -3.43
CA THR A 342 11.94 -3.42 -4.18
C THR A 342 12.91 -4.55 -3.82
N THR A 343 13.99 -4.72 -4.57
CA THR A 343 15.10 -5.59 -4.13
C THR A 343 16.22 -4.75 -3.52
N ASN A 344 16.69 -3.74 -4.26
CA ASN A 344 17.97 -3.07 -3.96
C ASN A 344 17.85 -1.54 -3.80
N ALA A 345 16.63 -1.01 -3.70
CA ALA A 345 16.42 0.43 -3.80
C ALA A 345 15.41 0.97 -2.77
N PRO A 346 15.57 2.23 -2.33
CA PRO A 346 14.82 2.73 -1.20
C PRO A 346 13.33 2.89 -1.52
N ILE A 347 12.52 2.78 -0.47
CA ILE A 347 11.08 3.06 -0.50
C ILE A 347 10.84 4.31 0.35
N GLU A 348 10.27 5.33 -0.24
CA GLU A 348 9.78 6.53 0.45
C GLU A 348 8.26 6.62 0.21
N SER A 349 7.46 6.38 1.25
CA SER A 349 6.00 6.29 1.11
C SER A 349 5.26 7.11 2.15
N MET A 350 4.21 7.80 1.73
CA MET A 350 3.21 8.39 2.62
C MET A 350 1.88 7.68 2.37
N VAL A 351 1.35 6.98 3.38
CA VAL A 351 0.10 6.23 3.25
C VAL A 351 -0.94 6.84 4.19
N TRP A 352 -2.06 7.24 3.59
CA TRP A 352 -3.28 7.62 4.28
C TRP A 352 -4.27 6.46 4.16
N ALA A 353 -4.36 5.66 5.21
CA ALA A 353 -5.32 4.57 5.34
C ALA A 353 -6.71 5.14 5.66
N ILE A 354 -7.68 4.92 4.77
CA ILE A 354 -9.03 5.48 4.85
C ILE A 354 -10.01 4.37 5.20
N GLY A 355 -10.65 4.47 6.37
CA GLY A 355 -11.76 3.59 6.71
C GLY A 355 -12.96 3.82 5.80
N SER A 356 -13.30 2.87 4.94
CA SER A 356 -14.45 2.96 4.01
C SER A 356 -15.77 2.47 4.61
N HIS A 357 -15.70 1.61 5.63
CA HIS A 357 -16.83 1.09 6.39
C HIS A 357 -16.40 0.70 7.80
N GLU A 358 -17.37 0.31 8.65
CA GLU A 358 -17.09 -0.25 9.97
C GLU A 358 -16.28 -1.55 9.85
N GLU A 359 -15.25 -1.70 10.68
CA GLU A 359 -14.28 -2.80 10.65
C GLU A 359 -13.43 -2.88 9.37
N ALA A 360 -13.38 -1.81 8.56
CA ALA A 360 -12.47 -1.74 7.42
C ALA A 360 -11.02 -1.98 7.89
N ILE A 361 -10.30 -2.81 7.15
CA ILE A 361 -8.90 -3.12 7.37
C ILE A 361 -8.13 -2.55 6.19
N THR A 362 -7.17 -1.67 6.46
CA THR A 362 -6.20 -1.27 5.46
C THR A 362 -4.88 -1.97 5.72
N GLU A 363 -4.35 -2.65 4.71
CA GLU A 363 -3.08 -3.35 4.77
C GLU A 363 -1.97 -2.55 4.09
N VAL A 364 -0.81 -2.44 4.74
CA VAL A 364 0.35 -1.74 4.20
C VAL A 364 1.56 -2.66 4.30
N SER A 365 2.14 -3.05 3.16
CA SER A 365 3.33 -3.90 3.11
C SER A 365 4.45 -3.22 2.34
N LEU A 366 5.51 -2.80 3.03
CA LEU A 366 6.70 -2.19 2.40
C LEU A 366 7.89 -3.12 2.59
N ARG A 367 8.46 -3.61 1.49
CA ARG A 367 9.54 -4.60 1.53
C ARG A 367 10.68 -4.24 0.60
N THR A 368 11.90 -4.33 1.11
CA THR A 368 13.13 -4.24 0.30
C THR A 368 14.19 -5.17 0.89
N ASN A 369 15.21 -5.58 0.15
CA ASN A 369 16.29 -6.38 0.75
C ASN A 369 17.41 -5.46 1.23
N ASP A 370 17.85 -4.55 0.36
CA ASP A 370 19.15 -3.90 0.53
C ASP A 370 19.10 -2.37 0.70
N ALA A 371 17.90 -1.80 0.89
CA ALA A 371 17.74 -0.36 0.98
C ALA A 371 16.85 0.08 2.15
N SER A 372 16.87 1.39 2.44
CA SER A 372 16.09 1.97 3.52
C SER A 372 14.60 2.06 3.17
N ILE A 373 13.75 1.96 4.18
CA ILE A 373 12.33 2.29 4.09
C ILE A 373 12.07 3.53 4.95
N ARG A 374 11.53 4.57 4.33
CA ARG A 374 10.99 5.75 5.01
C ARG A 374 9.49 5.81 4.78
N ALA A 375 8.71 5.69 5.85
CA ALA A 375 7.27 5.62 5.76
C ALA A 375 6.59 6.62 6.71
N ALA A 376 5.62 7.36 6.19
CA ALA A 376 4.68 8.12 6.98
C ALA A 376 3.31 7.44 6.92
N LEU A 377 2.84 6.89 8.03
CA LEU A 377 1.58 6.15 8.10
C LEU A 377 0.56 6.99 8.87
N THR A 378 -0.52 7.36 8.18
CA THR A 378 -1.65 8.08 8.77
C THR A 378 -2.91 7.27 8.59
N MET A 379 -3.76 7.25 9.59
CA MET A 379 -5.09 6.66 9.48
C MET A 379 -6.15 7.74 9.62
N VAL A 380 -7.17 7.66 8.79
CA VAL A 380 -8.31 8.56 8.76
C VAL A 380 -9.56 7.72 8.61
N SER A 381 -10.53 7.91 9.49
CA SER A 381 -11.80 7.20 9.40
C SER A 381 -12.90 8.02 10.04
N ASP A 382 -14.08 7.97 9.42
CA ASP A 382 -15.34 8.43 10.00
C ASP A 382 -16.06 7.35 10.83
N PHE A 383 -15.54 6.13 10.81
CA PHE A 383 -16.07 4.97 11.52
C PHE A 383 -15.33 4.76 12.85
N ASN A 384 -16.06 4.23 13.83
CA ASN A 384 -15.53 4.01 15.17
C ASN A 384 -14.48 2.90 15.20
N VAL A 385 -14.65 1.84 14.40
CA VAL A 385 -13.77 0.67 14.38
C VAL A 385 -13.08 0.58 13.02
N VAL A 386 -11.80 0.93 12.96
CA VAL A 386 -10.96 0.75 11.76
C VAL A 386 -9.64 0.15 12.18
N LYS A 387 -9.11 -0.72 11.31
CA LYS A 387 -7.85 -1.41 11.53
C LYS A 387 -6.86 -1.00 10.46
N LEU A 388 -5.63 -0.72 10.88
CA LEU A 388 -4.49 -0.54 9.99
C LEU A 388 -3.44 -1.58 10.37
N ASN A 389 -3.13 -2.46 9.42
CA ASN A 389 -2.10 -3.48 9.56
C ASN A 389 -0.92 -3.10 8.67
N ALA A 390 0.21 -2.75 9.28
CA ALA A 390 1.42 -2.35 8.58
C ALA A 390 2.56 -3.34 8.81
N ALA A 391 3.19 -3.80 7.73
CA ALA A 391 4.33 -4.70 7.72
C ALA A 391 5.49 -4.07 6.92
N LEU A 392 6.59 -3.73 7.58
CA LEU A 392 7.74 -3.04 6.98
C LEU A 392 9.01 -3.86 7.20
N HIS A 393 9.60 -4.39 6.13
CA HIS A 393 10.72 -5.31 6.24
C HIS A 393 11.88 -4.94 5.33
N THR A 394 13.08 -4.95 5.89
CA THR A 394 14.33 -4.86 5.13
C THR A 394 15.41 -5.76 5.70
N THR A 395 16.44 -6.09 4.94
CA THR A 395 17.57 -6.87 5.48
C THR A 395 18.71 -5.95 5.88
N ASN A 396 19.10 -5.03 4.99
CA ASN A 396 20.31 -4.22 5.15
C ASN A 396 20.07 -2.72 5.28
N GLY A 397 18.84 -2.25 5.09
CA GLY A 397 18.54 -0.82 5.15
C GLY A 397 17.89 -0.37 6.46
N GLU A 398 18.02 0.93 6.73
CA GLU A 398 17.39 1.57 7.88
C GLU A 398 15.87 1.61 7.72
N LEU A 399 15.16 1.47 8.83
CA LEU A 399 13.73 1.72 8.92
C LEU A 399 13.49 3.06 9.61
N ASN A 400 12.77 3.97 8.97
CA ASN A 400 12.30 5.21 9.59
C ASN A 400 10.80 5.33 9.38
N ILE A 401 10.04 5.14 10.46
CA ILE A 401 8.59 5.06 10.42
C ILE A 401 8.03 6.19 11.26
N THR A 402 7.23 7.06 10.66
CA THR A 402 6.56 8.16 11.36
C THR A 402 5.06 7.99 11.28
N MET A 403 4.39 8.21 12.41
CA MET A 403 2.95 8.17 12.54
C MET A 403 2.49 9.54 13.01
N PRO A 404 2.23 10.48 12.10
CA PRO A 404 1.88 11.83 12.53
C PRO A 404 0.50 11.86 13.21
N ARG A 405 -0.46 11.04 12.76
CA ARG A 405 -1.84 11.01 13.25
C ARG A 405 -2.51 9.66 13.02
N MET A 406 -3.37 9.22 13.94
CA MET A 406 -4.11 7.96 13.78
C MET A 406 -5.64 8.13 13.76
N SER A 407 -6.19 9.15 14.41
CA SER A 407 -7.63 9.40 14.32
C SER A 407 -8.02 10.86 14.53
N VAL A 408 -9.14 11.25 13.93
CA VAL A 408 -9.78 12.54 14.17
C VAL A 408 -10.94 12.40 15.16
N LEU A 409 -11.59 11.23 15.22
CA LEU A 409 -12.95 11.11 15.79
C LEU A 409 -13.05 10.28 17.06
N GLY A 410 -12.03 9.51 17.44
CA GLY A 410 -12.10 8.77 18.69
C GLY A 410 -11.01 7.71 18.89
N PRO A 411 -11.00 7.05 20.05
CA PRO A 411 -9.95 6.11 20.45
C PRO A 411 -10.18 4.65 20.00
N GLU A 412 -11.26 4.34 19.27
CA GLU A 412 -11.68 2.95 18.98
C GLU A 412 -11.04 2.35 17.71
N TYR A 413 -9.87 2.83 17.30
CA TYR A 413 -9.11 2.24 16.20
C TYR A 413 -8.09 1.22 16.70
N THR A 414 -7.74 0.26 15.84
CA THR A 414 -6.67 -0.70 16.10
C THR A 414 -5.55 -0.52 15.09
N PHE A 415 -4.35 -0.25 15.57
CA PHE A 415 -3.17 -0.11 14.73
C PHE A 415 -2.18 -1.22 15.03
N ALA A 416 -1.84 -2.05 14.05
CA ALA A 416 -0.82 -3.07 14.15
C ALA A 416 0.36 -2.70 13.26
N LEU A 417 1.56 -2.63 13.83
CA LEU A 417 2.81 -2.49 13.10
C LEU A 417 3.72 -3.68 13.39
N ASP A 418 4.21 -4.32 12.34
CA ASP A 418 5.34 -5.22 12.38
C ASP A 418 6.47 -4.66 11.52
N ALA A 419 7.56 -4.25 12.15
CA ALA A 419 8.70 -3.63 11.50
C ALA A 419 9.97 -4.44 11.81
N SER A 420 10.75 -4.82 10.80
CA SER A 420 12.01 -5.52 11.05
C SER A 420 13.13 -5.23 10.07
N THR A 421 14.36 -5.16 10.60
CA THR A 421 15.60 -5.08 9.81
C THR A 421 16.73 -5.90 10.41
N SER A 422 17.53 -6.58 9.60
CA SER A 422 18.61 -7.42 10.16
C SER A 422 19.83 -6.58 10.58
N ASN A 423 20.36 -5.78 9.65
CA ASN A 423 21.72 -5.23 9.77
C ASN A 423 21.78 -3.71 9.99
N ALA A 424 20.62 -3.04 10.04
CA ALA A 424 20.50 -1.59 10.16
C ALA A 424 19.60 -1.18 11.34
N ALA A 425 19.64 0.10 11.69
CA ALA A 425 18.83 0.64 12.78
C ALA A 425 17.36 0.80 12.37
N SER A 426 16.48 0.85 13.36
CA SER A 426 15.06 1.13 13.17
C SER A 426 14.58 2.23 14.12
N ASP A 427 14.00 3.28 13.56
CA ASP A 427 13.41 4.40 14.29
C ASP A 427 11.90 4.43 14.04
N VAL A 428 11.11 4.41 15.11
CA VAL A 428 9.64 4.49 15.04
C VAL A 428 9.13 5.65 15.89
N TYR A 429 8.46 6.60 15.23
CA TYR A 429 7.84 7.76 15.85
C TYR A 429 6.34 7.54 15.88
N LEU A 430 5.80 7.19 17.05
CA LEU A 430 4.37 6.99 17.27
C LEU A 430 3.65 8.34 17.37
N SER A 431 2.38 8.32 16.97
CA SER A 431 1.52 9.49 17.14
C SER A 431 1.21 9.73 18.62
N PRO A 432 1.07 10.98 19.07
CA PRO A 432 0.62 11.28 20.43
C PRO A 432 -0.76 10.70 20.77
N ASP A 433 -1.59 10.40 19.77
CA ASP A 433 -2.91 9.77 19.98
C ASP A 433 -2.84 8.25 20.18
N TYR A 434 -1.68 7.62 19.90
CA TYR A 434 -1.52 6.17 19.96
C TYR A 434 -1.88 5.59 21.33
N ALA A 435 -2.67 4.52 21.31
CA ALA A 435 -2.95 3.69 22.47
C ALA A 435 -2.79 2.21 22.08
N GLY A 436 -1.86 1.52 22.74
CA GLY A 436 -1.59 0.13 22.46
C GLY A 436 -0.35 -0.40 23.14
N THR A 437 0.01 -1.64 22.80
CA THR A 437 1.23 -2.31 23.28
C THR A 437 2.41 -2.01 22.37
N PHE A 438 3.61 -2.16 22.89
CA PHE A 438 4.82 -2.16 22.07
C PHE A 438 5.78 -3.27 22.53
N ASP A 439 6.53 -3.83 21.59
CA ASP A 439 7.62 -4.80 21.83
C ASP A 439 8.78 -4.49 20.88
N LEU A 440 9.87 -3.98 21.45
CA LEU A 440 11.11 -3.70 20.76
C LEU A 440 12.10 -4.81 21.08
N GLN A 441 12.71 -5.40 20.07
CA GLN A 441 13.68 -6.46 20.25
C GLN A 441 14.90 -6.24 19.36
N THR A 442 16.07 -6.56 19.87
CA THR A 442 17.30 -6.66 19.09
C THR A 442 18.14 -7.85 19.52
N LYS A 443 19.07 -8.29 18.66
CA LYS A 443 20.03 -9.35 18.97
C LYS A 443 21.46 -8.79 19.00
N HIS A 444 22.40 -9.66 19.33
CA HIS A 444 23.85 -9.38 19.32
C HIS A 444 24.27 -8.08 20.02
N LYS A 445 24.61 -7.05 19.23
CA LYS A 445 25.23 -5.79 19.67
C LYS A 445 24.27 -4.61 19.75
N GLY A 446 23.05 -4.73 19.22
CA GLY A 446 22.07 -3.67 19.27
C GLY A 446 21.52 -3.43 20.67
N LYS A 447 20.94 -2.25 20.86
CA LYS A 447 20.18 -1.88 22.07
C LYS A 447 18.78 -1.40 21.72
N THR A 448 17.86 -1.56 22.65
CA THR A 448 16.50 -1.02 22.53
C THR A 448 16.38 0.27 23.34
N HIS A 449 15.70 1.25 22.76
CA HIS A 449 15.52 2.58 23.32
C HIS A 449 14.05 2.97 23.23
N VAL A 450 13.49 3.44 24.34
CA VAL A 450 12.15 4.02 24.38
C VAL A 450 12.29 5.43 24.94
N GLN A 451 11.91 6.42 24.14
CA GLN A 451 11.81 7.80 24.56
C GLN A 451 10.34 8.14 24.76
N TYR A 452 9.92 8.07 26.02
CA TYR A 452 8.59 8.49 26.43
C TYR A 452 8.58 9.99 26.73
N LYS A 453 7.59 10.69 26.17
CA LYS A 453 7.26 12.07 26.53
C LYS A 453 5.78 12.14 26.85
N ASP A 454 5.46 12.82 27.94
CA ASP A 454 4.07 13.08 28.31
C ASP A 454 3.40 13.95 27.24
N ALA A 455 2.17 13.60 26.87
CA ALA A 455 1.42 14.25 25.81
C ALA A 455 0.15 14.88 26.37
N SER A 456 -0.35 15.94 25.72
CA SER A 456 -1.67 16.49 26.03
C SER A 456 -2.74 15.62 25.37
N ASP A 457 -3.85 15.35 26.09
CA ASP A 457 -4.98 14.56 25.57
C ASP A 457 -5.44 15.13 24.21
N PRO A 458 -5.25 14.39 23.10
CA PRO A 458 -5.54 14.92 21.77
C PRO A 458 -7.02 15.24 21.56
N TRP A 459 -7.89 14.68 22.41
CA TRP A 459 -9.33 14.88 22.37
C TRP A 459 -9.84 15.86 23.43
N GLY A 460 -8.95 16.49 24.20
CA GLY A 460 -9.32 17.52 25.19
C GLY A 460 -10.21 17.03 26.34
N LYS A 461 -10.27 15.72 26.60
CA LYS A 461 -11.10 15.11 27.65
C LYS A 461 -10.43 15.12 29.03
N GLY A 462 -9.24 15.72 29.14
CA GLY A 462 -8.48 15.79 30.39
C GLY A 462 -7.98 14.42 30.87
N ARG A 463 -7.88 13.43 29.99
CA ARG A 463 -7.29 12.13 30.33
C ARG A 463 -5.78 12.27 30.49
N LYS A 464 -5.21 11.45 31.36
CA LYS A 464 -3.76 11.34 31.52
C LYS A 464 -3.22 10.31 30.53
N HIS A 465 -2.04 10.60 29.99
CA HIS A 465 -1.27 9.64 29.22
C HIS A 465 -0.55 8.71 30.19
N VAL A 466 -0.84 7.41 30.11
CA VAL A 466 -0.25 6.40 30.99
C VAL A 466 0.72 5.57 30.18
N PHE A 467 1.93 5.44 30.71
CA PHE A 467 3.03 4.66 30.15
C PHE A 467 3.46 3.60 31.16
N GLU A 468 3.33 2.34 30.79
CA GLU A 468 3.70 1.20 31.62
C GLU A 468 4.72 0.33 30.89
N MET A 469 5.91 0.19 31.47
CA MET A 469 6.95 -0.71 30.98
C MET A 469 6.84 -2.06 31.70
N GLU A 470 6.73 -3.16 30.95
CA GLU A 470 6.61 -4.52 31.48
C GLU A 470 7.96 -5.26 31.45
N VAL A 471 8.70 -5.12 30.35
CA VAL A 471 10.06 -5.64 30.20
C VAL A 471 11.00 -4.46 29.94
N ASP A 472 12.05 -4.36 30.75
CA ASP A 472 13.09 -3.32 30.59
C ASP A 472 14.48 -3.95 30.62
N SER A 473 14.89 -4.53 29.50
CA SER A 473 16.24 -5.04 29.31
C SER A 473 16.93 -4.27 28.19
N GLU A 474 18.26 -4.35 28.13
CA GLU A 474 19.02 -3.66 27.09
C GLU A 474 18.62 -4.10 25.67
N ARG A 475 18.23 -5.37 25.49
CA ARG A 475 17.91 -5.96 24.17
C ARG A 475 16.43 -6.17 23.89
N ARG A 476 15.58 -6.03 24.90
CA ARG A 476 14.13 -6.15 24.78
C ARG A 476 13.45 -5.17 25.71
N LYS A 477 12.58 -4.35 25.15
CA LYS A 477 11.68 -3.47 25.89
C LYS A 477 10.26 -3.71 25.42
N SER A 478 9.36 -3.97 26.34
CA SER A 478 7.94 -4.11 26.03
C SER A 478 7.08 -3.43 27.07
N GLY A 479 5.90 -2.99 26.66
CA GLY A 479 4.99 -2.27 27.52
C GLY A 479 3.74 -1.84 26.78
N LYS A 480 3.05 -0.85 27.37
CA LYS A 480 1.82 -0.30 26.80
C LYS A 480 1.67 1.18 27.11
N VAL A 481 0.93 1.85 26.25
CA VAL A 481 0.62 3.27 26.31
C VAL A 481 -0.87 3.45 26.11
N TYR A 482 -1.54 4.26 26.93
CA TYR A 482 -2.98 4.48 26.82
C TYR A 482 -3.43 5.78 27.49
N TRP A 483 -4.67 6.18 27.22
CA TRP A 483 -5.29 7.40 27.75
C TRP A 483 -6.37 7.08 28.80
N GLY A 484 -6.21 7.57 30.02
CA GLY A 484 -7.21 7.46 31.09
C GLY A 484 -6.75 6.60 32.26
N ASN A 485 -7.71 6.06 33.03
CA ASN A 485 -7.43 5.24 34.21
C ASN A 485 -7.58 3.73 33.95
N GLU A 486 -8.14 3.35 32.81
CA GLU A 486 -8.42 1.97 32.44
C GLU A 486 -7.76 1.67 31.09
N VAL A 487 -7.17 0.48 31.01
CA VAL A 487 -6.59 -0.11 29.81
C VAL A 487 -7.73 -0.36 28.80
N PRO A 488 -7.71 0.23 27.60
CA PRO A 488 -8.68 -0.05 26.56
C PRO A 488 -8.80 -1.56 26.27
N LYS A 489 -10.03 -2.03 25.99
CA LYS A 489 -10.27 -3.44 25.65
C LYS A 489 -9.60 -3.86 24.34
N THR A 490 -9.53 -2.93 23.39
CA THR A 490 -8.87 -3.09 22.09
C THR A 490 -7.66 -2.18 22.07
N MET A 491 -6.51 -2.74 21.75
CA MET A 491 -5.23 -2.04 21.73
C MET A 491 -4.54 -2.25 20.39
N GLY A 492 -3.89 -1.21 19.90
CA GLY A 492 -2.88 -1.40 18.86
C GLY A 492 -1.70 -2.24 19.36
N ALA A 493 -0.87 -2.72 18.44
CA ALA A 493 0.34 -3.48 18.73
C ALA A 493 1.47 -3.00 17.83
N VAL A 494 2.57 -2.56 18.42
CA VAL A 494 3.78 -2.14 17.69
C VAL A 494 4.91 -3.11 18.00
N ARG A 495 5.35 -3.87 17.00
CA ARG A 495 6.47 -4.79 17.09
C ARG A 495 7.59 -4.27 16.20
N VAL A 496 8.77 -4.07 16.79
CA VAL A 496 9.94 -3.60 16.06
C VAL A 496 11.14 -4.48 16.40
N LYS A 497 11.70 -5.15 15.41
CA LYS A 497 12.77 -6.14 15.59
C LYS A 497 14.02 -5.78 14.79
N THR A 498 15.19 -5.91 15.39
CA THR A 498 16.46 -5.92 14.66
C THR A 498 17.38 -7.07 15.05
N THR A 499 18.45 -7.31 14.29
CA THR A 499 19.45 -8.33 14.63
C THR A 499 20.77 -7.74 15.12
N GLU A 500 21.28 -6.67 14.49
CA GLU A 500 22.65 -6.17 14.76
C GLU A 500 22.73 -4.73 15.28
N ARG A 501 21.62 -3.99 15.26
CA ARG A 501 21.61 -2.53 15.48
C ARG A 501 20.51 -2.07 16.42
N ASP A 502 20.56 -0.79 16.77
CA ASP A 502 19.64 -0.23 17.74
C ASP A 502 18.20 -0.11 17.21
N VAL A 503 17.26 -0.20 18.14
CA VAL A 503 15.83 0.04 17.90
C VAL A 503 15.39 1.21 18.77
N TRP A 504 14.80 2.23 18.15
CA TRP A 504 14.28 3.41 18.82
C TRP A 504 12.77 3.52 18.65
N LEU A 505 12.08 3.79 19.77
CA LEU A 505 10.67 4.13 19.80
C LEU A 505 10.48 5.49 20.47
N TYR A 506 9.79 6.40 19.81
CA TYR A 506 9.44 7.72 20.31
C TYR A 506 7.92 7.82 20.43
N THR A 507 7.39 8.15 21.61
CA THR A 507 5.92 8.17 21.84
C THR A 507 5.28 9.55 21.65
N SER A 508 6.02 10.54 21.17
CA SER A 508 5.53 11.85 20.73
C SER A 508 6.68 12.61 20.06
N PRO A 509 6.54 13.11 18.82
CA PRO A 509 7.54 14.00 18.22
C PRO A 509 7.57 15.36 18.94
N ASP A 510 8.76 16.00 18.95
CA ASP A 510 9.00 17.36 19.46
C ASP A 510 8.58 18.46 18.46
#